data_AF-A0A4R6YR49-F1
#
_entry.id   AF-A0A4R6YR49-F1
#
_cell.length_a   1.000
_cell.length_b   1.000
_cell.length_c   1.000
_cell.angle_alpha   90.00
_cell.angle_beta   90.00
_cell.angle_gamma   90.00
#
_symmetry.space_group_name_H-M   'P 1'
#
loop_
_entity.id
_entity.type
_entity.pdbx_description
1 polymer ?
#
loop_
_entity_poly.entity_id
_entity_poly.type
_entity_poly.pdbx_seq_one_letter_code
_entity_poly.pdbx_strand_id
1 'polypeptide(L)'
;MNDSSNPIQAVTDDQIRTAIERLRRNKQLFSTVDVIRAILGFYHRDVGVRGASPNGMFGKRLMKYAHEFGIARVPPDQPVDDGEGGTTTAAMWRPAP
;
A
#
# COMPACT_ATOMS: atom_id res chain seq x y z
N MET A 1 -3.28 12.40 -25.04
CA MET A 1 -2.42 11.31 -24.54
C MET A 1 -2.99 10.86 -23.20
N ASN A 2 -3.70 9.74 -23.19
CA ASN A 2 -4.21 9.12 -21.97
C ASN A 2 -3.18 8.07 -21.56
N ASP A 3 -2.23 8.45 -20.70
CA ASP A 3 -1.22 7.52 -20.19
C ASP A 3 -1.05 7.74 -18.68
N SER A 4 -2.14 7.52 -17.95
CA SER A 4 -2.13 7.54 -16.48
C SER A 4 -2.62 6.20 -15.94
N SER A 5 -2.05 5.10 -16.45
CA SER A 5 -2.14 3.81 -15.78
C SER A 5 -1.31 3.91 -14.50
N ASN A 6 -1.97 4.05 -13.35
CA ASN A 6 -1.29 4.08 -12.05
C ASN A 6 -0.41 2.81 -11.94
N PRO A 7 0.92 2.92 -11.78
CA PRO A 7 1.85 1.78 -11.85
C PRO A 7 1.56 0.70 -10.81
N ILE A 8 0.83 1.03 -9.75
CA ILE A 8 0.40 0.06 -8.74
C ILE A 8 -0.46 -1.08 -9.31
N GLN A 9 -1.12 -0.86 -10.46
CA GLN A 9 -1.91 -1.89 -11.14
C GLN A 9 -1.06 -3.03 -11.68
N ALA A 10 0.21 -2.78 -12.02
CA ALA A 10 1.14 -3.79 -12.54
C ALA A 10 1.88 -4.55 -11.43
N VAL A 11 1.65 -4.22 -10.16
CA VAL A 11 2.35 -4.84 -9.03
C VAL A 11 1.90 -6.28 -8.83
N THR A 12 2.88 -7.17 -8.68
CA THR A 12 2.70 -8.62 -8.46
C THR A 12 2.68 -8.98 -6.97
N ASP A 13 2.14 -10.16 -6.63
CA ASP A 13 2.13 -10.64 -5.24
C ASP A 13 3.54 -10.90 -4.69
N ASP A 14 4.49 -11.32 -5.54
CA ASP A 14 5.89 -11.52 -5.15
C ASP A 14 6.60 -10.20 -4.78
N GLN A 15 6.30 -9.12 -5.52
CA GLN A 15 6.77 -7.77 -5.17
C GLN A 15 6.16 -7.31 -3.86
N ILE A 16 4.86 -7.55 -3.64
CA ILE A 16 4.19 -7.24 -2.37
C ILE A 16 4.84 -7.98 -1.21
N ARG A 17 5.05 -9.30 -1.35
CA ARG A 17 5.71 -10.13 -0.34
C ARG A 17 7.08 -9.59 -0.02
N THR A 18 7.93 -9.40 -1.02
CA THR A 18 9.30 -8.86 -0.86
C THR A 18 9.30 -7.51 -0.13
N ALA A 19 8.36 -6.62 -0.46
CA ALA A 19 8.24 -5.31 0.20
C ALA A 19 7.83 -5.44 1.67
N ILE A 20 6.83 -6.27 1.98
CA ILE A 20 6.39 -6.53 3.35
C ILE A 20 7.52 -7.16 4.17
N GLU A 21 8.27 -8.10 3.59
CA GLU A 21 9.42 -8.72 4.26
C GLU A 21 10.53 -7.72 4.59
N ARG A 22 10.74 -6.72 3.72
CA ARG A 22 11.68 -5.61 4.00
C ARG A 22 11.15 -4.70 5.10
N LEU A 23 9.86 -4.35 5.05
CA LEU A 23 9.22 -3.47 6.02
C LEU A 23 9.22 -4.09 7.43
N ARG A 24 8.85 -5.37 7.58
CA ARG A 24 8.80 -6.04 8.90
C ARG A 24 10.14 -6.10 9.63
N ARG A 25 11.27 -6.00 8.91
CA ARG A 25 12.61 -5.95 9.54
C ARG A 25 12.89 -4.62 10.22
N ASN A 26 12.23 -3.54 9.80
CA ASN A 26 12.52 -2.18 10.24
C ASN A 26 11.35 -1.53 10.98
N LYS A 27 10.13 -2.04 10.81
CA LYS A 27 8.90 -1.43 11.31
C LYS A 27 8.00 -2.49 11.96
N GLN A 28 7.53 -2.21 13.18
CA GLN A 28 6.49 -3.00 13.83
C GLN A 28 5.09 -2.68 13.29
N LEU A 29 4.91 -1.48 12.73
CA LEU A 29 3.68 -1.00 12.11
C LEU A 29 4.03 -0.23 10.83
N PHE A 30 3.33 -0.50 9.73
CA PHE A 30 3.53 0.17 8.45
C PHE A 30 2.20 0.37 7.71
N SER A 31 2.12 1.40 6.88
CA SER A 31 0.90 1.75 6.14
C SER A 31 0.84 1.08 4.76
N THR A 32 -0.33 1.07 4.12
CA THR A 32 -0.45 0.70 2.70
C THR A 32 0.45 1.60 1.81
N VAL A 33 0.61 2.88 2.16
CA VAL A 33 1.51 3.81 1.48
C VAL A 33 2.96 3.34 1.59
N ASP A 34 3.39 2.88 2.76
CA ASP A 34 4.73 2.31 2.95
C ASP A 34 4.96 1.09 2.04
N VAL A 35 3.96 0.20 1.91
CA VAL A 35 4.06 -0.97 1.03
C VAL A 35 4.22 -0.53 -0.43
N ILE A 36 3.38 0.41 -0.89
CA ILE A 36 3.45 0.94 -2.25
C ILE A 36 4.83 1.57 -2.51
N ARG A 37 5.33 2.39 -1.59
CA ARG A 37 6.66 3.03 -1.69
C ARG A 37 7.79 2.03 -1.63
N ALA A 38 7.67 0.96 -0.84
CA ALA A 38 8.68 -0.09 -0.79
C ALA A 38 8.77 -0.90 -2.09
N ILE A 39 7.71 -0.91 -2.91
CA ILE A 39 7.67 -1.57 -4.23
C ILE A 39 8.11 -0.60 -5.34
N LEU A 40 7.53 0.60 -5.37
CA LEU A 40 7.65 1.54 -6.50
C LEU A 40 8.68 2.66 -6.25
N GLY A 41 9.13 2.86 -5.02
CA GLY A 41 9.98 3.99 -4.61
C GLY A 41 9.22 5.29 -4.32
N PHE A 42 7.98 5.41 -4.78
CA PHE A 42 7.11 6.57 -4.57
C PHE A 42 5.65 6.14 -4.37
N TYR A 43 4.79 7.06 -3.96
CA TYR A 43 3.34 6.83 -3.86
C TYR A 43 2.61 7.74 -4.84
N HIS A 44 1.82 7.15 -5.74
CA HIS A 44 1.04 7.89 -6.72
C HIS A 44 -0.39 8.08 -6.21
N ARG A 45 -0.79 9.34 -5.97
CA ARG A 45 -2.17 9.65 -5.53
C ARG A 45 -3.18 9.35 -6.63
N ASP A 46 -4.33 8.80 -6.25
CA ASP A 46 -5.45 8.56 -7.16
C ASP A 46 -6.22 9.87 -7.42
N VAL A 47 -5.61 10.81 -8.14
CA VAL A 47 -6.24 12.11 -8.46
C VAL A 47 -7.24 11.93 -9.61
N GLY A 48 -8.48 12.37 -9.40
CA GLY A 48 -9.51 12.40 -10.46
C GLY A 48 -10.04 11.03 -10.91
N VAL A 49 -9.71 9.94 -10.22
CA VAL A 49 -10.19 8.59 -10.55
C VAL A 49 -11.67 8.46 -10.20
N ARG A 50 -12.52 8.28 -11.21
CA ARG A 50 -13.95 7.95 -11.03
C ARG A 50 -14.10 6.43 -10.91
N GLY A 51 -14.58 5.94 -9.76
CA GLY A 51 -14.80 4.50 -9.51
C GLY A 51 -13.80 3.88 -8.55
N ALA A 52 -13.43 2.61 -8.78
CA ALA A 52 -12.49 1.91 -7.91
C ALA A 52 -11.07 2.49 -8.09
N SER A 53 -10.57 3.17 -7.06
CA SER A 53 -9.24 3.77 -7.10
C SER A 53 -8.15 2.67 -7.11
N PRO A 54 -7.09 2.78 -7.93
CA PRO A 54 -5.99 1.82 -7.96
C PRO A 54 -5.39 1.53 -6.58
N ASN A 55 -5.15 2.55 -5.76
CA ASN A 55 -4.64 2.36 -4.40
C ASN A 55 -5.67 1.67 -3.50
N GLY A 56 -6.96 1.95 -3.67
CA GLY A 56 -8.05 1.27 -2.97
C GLY A 56 -8.15 -0.21 -3.34
N MET A 57 -7.97 -0.55 -4.63
CA MET A 57 -7.93 -1.93 -5.10
C MET A 57 -6.70 -2.68 -4.58
N PHE A 58 -5.55 -2.01 -4.54
CA PHE A 58 -4.35 -2.54 -3.90
C PHE A 58 -4.57 -2.82 -2.40
N GLY A 59 -5.19 -1.88 -1.68
CA GLY A 59 -5.56 -2.08 -0.27
C GLY A 59 -6.50 -3.26 -0.06
N LYS A 60 -7.49 -3.45 -0.93
CA LYS A 60 -8.37 -4.63 -0.92
C LYS A 60 -7.61 -5.93 -1.18
N ARG A 61 -6.61 -5.91 -2.06
CA ARG A 61 -5.73 -7.06 -2.32
C ARG A 61 -4.93 -7.43 -1.08
N LEU A 62 -4.33 -6.46 -0.39
CA LEU A 62 -3.63 -6.69 0.88
C LEU A 62 -4.57 -7.30 1.93
N MET A 63 -5.80 -6.80 2.03
CA MET A 63 -6.78 -7.34 2.97
C MET A 63 -7.17 -8.79 2.63
N LYS A 64 -7.42 -9.07 1.34
CA LYS A 64 -7.81 -10.41 0.87
C LYS A 64 -6.74 -11.47 1.14
N TYR A 65 -5.47 -11.11 0.95
CA TYR A 65 -4.32 -12.02 1.08
C TYR A 65 -3.47 -11.73 2.33
N ALA A 66 -4.04 -11.08 3.34
CA ALA A 66 -3.32 -10.66 4.55
C ALA A 66 -2.62 -11.83 5.25
N HIS A 67 -3.31 -12.97 5.35
CA HIS A 67 -2.75 -14.21 5.92
C HIS A 67 -1.56 -14.74 5.11
N GLU A 68 -1.66 -14.76 3.77
CA GLU A 68 -0.58 -15.24 2.90
C GLU A 68 0.64 -14.31 2.92
N PHE A 69 0.43 -13.02 3.15
CA PHE A 69 1.51 -12.05 3.34
C PHE A 69 2.02 -11.98 4.78
N GLY A 70 1.43 -12.73 5.72
CA GLY A 70 1.82 -12.72 7.13
C GLY A 70 1.62 -11.35 7.78
N ILE A 71 0.51 -10.67 7.50
CA ILE A 71 0.17 -9.36 8.06
C ILE A 71 -1.25 -9.33 8.62
N ALA A 72 -1.51 -8.41 9.54
CA ALA A 72 -2.84 -8.13 10.09
C ALA A 72 -3.19 -6.65 9.98
N ARG A 73 -4.44 -6.36 9.60
CA ARG A 73 -5.02 -5.01 9.58
C ARG A 73 -5.15 -4.49 11.01
N VAL A 74 -4.67 -3.29 11.26
CA VAL A 74 -4.85 -2.55 12.52
C VAL A 74 -5.75 -1.35 12.24
N PRO A 75 -7.03 -1.37 12.65
CA PRO A 75 -7.88 -0.18 12.63
C PRO A 75 -7.53 0.78 13.79
N PRO A 76 -7.82 2.09 13.67
CA PRO A 76 -8.39 2.75 12.50
C PRO A 76 -7.34 3.00 11.40
N ASP A 77 -7.80 3.40 10.22
CA ASP A 77 -6.92 4.02 9.22
C ASP A 77 -6.34 5.32 9.79
N GLN A 78 -5.09 5.65 9.46
CA GLN A 78 -4.37 6.78 10.04
C GLN A 78 -3.88 7.74 8.96
N PRO A 79 -3.77 9.04 9.25
CA PRO A 79 -3.10 9.98 8.36
C PRO A 79 -1.61 9.64 8.27
N VAL A 80 -1.09 9.53 7.06
CA VAL A 80 0.33 9.27 6.76
C VAL A 80 0.83 10.24 5.69
N ASP A 81 2.12 10.50 5.71
CA ASP A 81 2.80 11.30 4.69
C ASP A 81 2.76 10.58 3.32
N ASP A 82 2.24 11.26 2.30
CA ASP A 82 2.14 10.72 0.94
C ASP A 82 3.45 10.81 0.14
N GLY A 83 4.47 11.46 0.68
CA GLY A 83 5.79 11.64 0.07
C GLY A 83 5.88 12.81 -0.90
N GLU A 84 4.80 13.56 -1.11
CA GLU A 84 4.74 14.75 -1.98
C GLU A 84 4.49 16.04 -1.18
N GLY A 85 4.77 16.01 0.13
CA GLY A 85 4.50 17.11 1.05
C GLY A 85 3.05 17.20 1.52
N GLY A 86 2.24 16.17 1.24
CA GLY A 86 0.86 16.04 1.69
C GLY A 86 0.65 14.91 2.69
N THR A 87 -0.59 14.78 3.18
CA THR A 87 -1.02 13.65 3.98
C THR A 87 -2.19 12.94 3.31
N THR A 88 -2.26 11.63 3.50
CA THR A 88 -3.37 10.78 3.05
C THR A 88 -3.79 9.84 4.16
N THR A 89 -5.06 9.46 4.21
CA THR A 89 -5.54 8.45 5.16
C THR A 89 -5.24 7.07 4.60
N ALA A 90 -4.44 6.29 5.33
CA ALA A 90 -4.00 4.98 4.88
C ALA A 90 -4.28 3.88 5.90
N ALA A 91 -4.45 2.69 5.36
CA ALA A 91 -4.59 1.47 6.12
C ALA A 91 -3.25 1.10 6.82
N MET A 92 -3.26 0.91 8.15
CA MET A 92 -2.13 0.43 8.97
C MET A 92 -2.04 -1.09 9.18
N TRP A 93 -0.86 -1.67 9.03
CA TRP A 93 -0.60 -3.11 9.07
C TRP A 93 0.53 -3.42 10.03
N ARG A 94 0.44 -4.58 10.68
CA ARG A 94 1.54 -5.16 11.45
C ARG A 94 1.87 -6.55 10.94
N PRO A 95 3.11 -7.04 11.11
CA PRO A 95 3.41 -8.46 10.94
C PRO A 95 2.47 -9.31 11.81
N ALA A 96 1.93 -10.38 11.23
CA ALA A 96 1.22 -11.40 11.99
C ALA A 96 2.25 -12.27 12.75
N PRO A 97 1.92 -12.73 13.97
CA PRO A 97 2.76 -13.65 14.73
C PRO A 97 2.91 -15.01 14.06
#